data_AF-A0A4Q0VMS8-F1
#
_entry.id   AF-A0A4Q0VMS8-F1
#
_cell.length_a   1.000
_cell.length_b   1.000
_cell.length_c   1.000
_cell.angle_alpha   90.00
_cell.angle_beta   90.00
_cell.angle_gamma   90.00
#
_symmetry.space_group_name_H-M   'P 1'
#
loop_
_entity.id
_entity.type
_entity.pdbx_description
1 polymer ?
#
loop_
_entity_poly.entity_id
_entity_poly.type
_entity_poly.pdbx_seq_one_letter_code
_entity_poly.pdbx_strand_id
1 'polypeptide(L)'
;MTIRDRGNIKWTSMMLPEHVAMVREIYANQYKVAKPQLDEQEIEELERVIGEGMREQATLVFTYWSNGYYKTFMGKVYGFNQMRQSLKILDQFGDRVELKMSDLIDVRIGD
;
A
#
# COMPACT_ATOMS: atom_id res chain seq x y z
N MET A 1 -54.26 -14.39 -16.64
CA MET A 1 -54.45 -14.64 -15.19
C MET A 1 -53.24 -15.43 -14.73
N THR A 2 -52.47 -15.17 -13.67
CA THR A 2 -52.28 -14.08 -12.72
C THR A 2 -51.12 -14.56 -11.84
N ILE A 3 -50.03 -13.78 -11.77
CA ILE A 3 -49.09 -13.63 -10.65
C ILE A 3 -48.27 -14.89 -10.23
N ARG A 4 -46.93 -14.78 -10.27
CA ARG A 4 -46.07 -14.79 -9.07
C ARG A 4 -44.58 -14.56 -9.39
N ASP A 5 -44.19 -13.36 -8.96
CA ASP A 5 -42.87 -12.78 -8.77
C ASP A 5 -41.92 -13.64 -7.91
N ARG A 6 -40.62 -13.36 -8.08
CA ARG A 6 -39.43 -13.68 -7.24
C ARG A 6 -38.74 -15.03 -7.39
N GLY A 7 -37.61 -14.99 -8.10
CA GLY A 7 -36.44 -15.81 -7.85
C GLY A 7 -35.22 -14.92 -7.58
N ASN A 8 -35.19 -14.27 -6.43
CA ASN A 8 -34.01 -13.61 -5.89
C ASN A 8 -32.90 -14.67 -5.74
N ILE A 9 -31.92 -14.69 -6.64
CA ILE A 9 -30.79 -15.61 -6.57
C ILE A 9 -29.88 -15.11 -5.45
N LYS A 10 -30.20 -15.57 -4.25
CA LYS A 10 -29.38 -15.51 -3.06
C LYS A 10 -28.17 -16.43 -3.29
N TRP A 11 -27.07 -15.90 -3.80
CA TRP A 11 -25.74 -16.52 -3.73
C TRP A 11 -25.15 -16.45 -2.31
N THR A 12 -26.02 -16.55 -1.30
CA THR A 12 -25.61 -16.64 0.10
C THR A 12 -25.81 -18.08 0.54
N SER A 13 -24.69 -18.72 0.85
CA SER A 13 -24.57 -19.85 1.79
C SER A 13 -24.07 -21.12 1.13
N MET A 14 -22.76 -21.15 0.89
CA MET A 14 -22.00 -22.41 0.84
C MET A 14 -20.51 -22.12 1.15
N MET A 15 -20.23 -21.58 2.34
CA MET A 15 -18.89 -21.68 2.94
C MET A 15 -19.05 -21.91 4.44
N LEU A 16 -18.55 -23.06 4.90
CA LEU A 16 -18.63 -23.53 6.28
C LEU A 16 -18.00 -22.55 7.27
N PRO A 17 -18.64 -22.27 8.42
CA PRO A 17 -18.16 -21.34 9.45
C PRO A 17 -17.05 -21.89 10.36
N GLU A 18 -16.45 -23.06 10.07
CA GLU A 18 -15.44 -23.67 10.96
C GLU A 18 -13.99 -23.43 10.53
N HIS A 19 -13.74 -22.86 9.33
CA HIS A 19 -12.40 -22.49 8.84
C HIS A 19 -12.16 -20.98 8.75
N VAL A 20 -13.02 -20.15 9.35
CA VAL A 20 -12.93 -18.67 9.26
C VAL A 20 -12.11 -18.04 10.39
N ALA A 21 -11.73 -18.79 11.43
CA ALA A 21 -10.86 -18.29 12.49
C ALA A 21 -9.35 -18.35 12.10
N MET A 22 -8.93 -19.42 11.41
CA MET A 22 -7.50 -19.65 11.13
C MET A 22 -6.93 -18.74 10.03
N VAL A 23 -7.76 -18.22 9.11
CA VAL A 23 -7.29 -17.35 8.02
C VAL A 23 -6.94 -15.94 8.52
N ARG A 24 -7.40 -15.50 9.69
CA ARG A 24 -6.97 -14.21 10.24
C ARG A 24 -5.68 -14.29 11.05
N GLU A 25 -5.43 -15.41 11.71
CA GLU A 25 -4.23 -15.58 12.55
C GLU A 25 -3.01 -16.07 11.78
N ILE A 26 -3.20 -16.83 10.68
CA ILE A 26 -2.10 -17.22 9.81
C ILE A 26 -1.54 -16.01 9.05
N TYR A 27 -2.32 -15.01 8.66
CA TYR A 27 -1.74 -13.79 8.04
C TYR A 27 -1.13 -12.81 9.06
N ALA A 28 -1.48 -12.92 10.34
CA ALA A 28 -1.04 -11.98 11.38
C ALA A 28 0.33 -12.29 11.99
N ASN A 29 0.85 -13.52 11.87
CA ASN A 29 2.06 -13.96 12.58
C ASN A 29 3.31 -14.16 11.67
N GLN A 30 3.18 -14.04 10.35
CA GLN A 30 4.29 -14.28 9.40
C GLN A 30 4.98 -13.00 8.91
N TYR A 31 4.44 -11.83 9.23
CA TYR A 31 4.92 -10.55 8.68
C TYR A 31 5.48 -9.56 9.70
N LYS A 32 5.90 -10.00 10.91
CA LYS A 32 6.92 -9.25 11.66
C LYS A 32 8.27 -9.39 10.94
N VAL A 33 8.33 -8.86 9.72
CA VAL A 33 9.55 -8.80 8.94
C VAL A 33 10.37 -7.70 9.57
N ALA A 34 11.60 -8.04 9.96
CA ALA A 34 12.58 -7.05 10.39
C ALA A 34 12.63 -5.96 9.31
N LYS A 35 12.70 -4.70 9.72
CA LYS A 35 12.81 -3.57 8.80
C LYS A 35 13.86 -3.93 7.74
N PRO A 36 13.48 -4.06 6.46
CA PRO A 36 14.42 -4.47 5.43
C PRO A 36 15.54 -3.43 5.43
N GLN A 37 16.77 -3.90 5.56
CA GLN A 37 17.94 -3.07 5.31
C GLN A 37 17.99 -2.93 3.80
N LEU A 38 17.68 -1.73 3.33
CA LEU A 38 17.94 -1.35 1.95
C LEU A 38 19.45 -1.16 1.82
N ASP A 39 20.09 -1.96 0.96
CA ASP A 39 21.46 -1.74 0.54
C ASP A 39 21.54 -0.44 -0.29
N GLU A 40 22.75 0.10 -0.45
CA GLU A 40 22.99 1.38 -1.14
C GLU A 40 22.40 1.41 -2.55
N GLN A 41 22.42 0.29 -3.26
CA GLN A 41 21.84 0.16 -4.61
C GLN A 41 20.32 0.32 -4.59
N GLU A 42 19.64 -0.28 -3.62
CA GLU A 42 18.19 -0.21 -3.49
C GLU A 42 17.78 1.23 -3.14
N ILE A 43 18.52 1.89 -2.25
CA ILE A 43 18.27 3.30 -1.91
C ILE A 43 18.41 4.19 -3.14
N GLU A 44 19.47 4.00 -3.93
CA GLU A 44 19.71 4.78 -5.15
C GLU A 44 18.58 4.59 -6.18
N GLU A 45 18.06 3.35 -6.31
CA GLU A 45 16.92 3.07 -7.17
C GLU A 45 15.64 3.75 -6.67
N LEU A 46 15.36 3.71 -5.37
CA LEU A 46 14.24 4.43 -4.78
C LEU A 46 14.32 5.93 -5.10
N GLU A 47 15.48 6.54 -4.83
CA GLU A 47 15.69 7.97 -5.09
C GLU A 47 15.54 8.32 -6.58
N ARG A 48 16.01 7.43 -7.48
CA ARG A 48 15.84 7.58 -8.91
C ARG A 48 14.38 7.59 -9.32
N VAL A 49 13.62 6.56 -8.95
CA VAL A 49 12.19 6.42 -9.31
C VAL A 49 11.36 7.55 -8.71
N ILE A 50 11.66 7.95 -7.47
CA ILE A 50 11.02 9.13 -6.84
C ILE A 50 11.32 10.40 -7.63
N GLY A 51 12.58 10.61 -8.02
CA GLY A 51 13.00 11.78 -8.79
C GLY A 51 12.34 11.84 -10.17
N GLU A 52 12.18 10.68 -10.82
CA GLU A 52 11.44 10.56 -12.08
C GLU A 52 9.95 10.89 -11.89
N GLY A 53 9.28 10.24 -10.93
CA GLY A 53 7.87 10.51 -10.67
C GLY A 53 7.59 11.95 -10.21
N MET A 54 8.51 12.58 -9.48
CA MET A 54 8.42 14.02 -9.17
C MET A 54 8.51 14.89 -10.43
N ARG A 55 9.47 14.59 -11.32
CA ARG A 55 9.69 15.35 -12.56
C ARG A 55 8.48 15.26 -13.49
N GLU A 56 7.88 14.09 -13.58
CA GLU A 56 6.73 13.81 -14.45
C GLU A 56 5.38 14.11 -13.77
N GLN A 57 5.38 14.46 -12.48
CA GLN A 57 4.17 14.57 -11.66
C GLN A 57 3.28 13.32 -11.75
N ALA A 58 3.93 12.16 -11.91
CA ALA A 58 3.30 10.86 -12.04
C ALA A 58 2.80 10.38 -10.68
N THR A 59 1.75 9.55 -10.71
CA THR A 59 1.31 8.85 -9.51
C THR A 59 2.30 7.72 -9.24
N LEU A 60 2.89 7.73 -8.05
CA LEU A 60 3.79 6.68 -7.59
C LEU A 60 3.07 5.82 -6.56
N VAL A 61 3.40 4.54 -6.53
CA VAL A 61 2.95 3.59 -5.53
C VAL A 61 4.10 3.40 -4.54
N PHE A 62 3.88 3.82 -3.30
CA PHE A 62 4.85 3.75 -2.21
C PHE A 62 4.52 2.57 -1.32
N THR A 63 5.50 1.69 -1.11
CA THR A 63 5.44 0.64 -0.10
C THR A 63 6.34 1.01 1.05
N TYR A 64 5.77 1.11 2.24
CA TYR A 64 6.49 1.46 3.46
C TYR A 64 6.22 0.46 4.57
N TRP A 65 7.19 0.32 5.47
CA TRP A 65 7.07 -0.56 6.61
C TRP A 65 6.63 0.25 7.83
N SER A 66 5.58 -0.19 8.51
CA SER A 66 5.07 0.46 9.71
C SER A 66 4.53 -0.55 10.71
N ASN A 67 5.10 -0.54 11.91
CA ASN A 67 4.67 -1.35 13.06
C ASN A 67 4.60 -2.86 12.79
N GLY A 68 5.53 -3.40 11.98
CA GLY A 68 5.54 -4.82 11.63
C GLY A 68 4.61 -5.19 10.49
N TYR A 69 4.20 -4.24 9.65
CA TYR A 69 3.39 -4.50 8.47
C TYR A 69 3.90 -3.67 7.29
N TYR A 70 3.92 -4.26 6.09
CA TYR A 70 4.06 -3.50 4.86
C TYR A 70 2.72 -2.85 4.51
N LYS A 71 2.78 -1.56 4.22
CA LYS A 71 1.64 -0.77 3.78
C LYS A 71 1.99 -0.16 2.44
N THR A 72 1.02 -0.18 1.53
CA THR A 72 1.19 0.38 0.20
C THR A 72 0.11 1.40 -0.06
N PHE A 73 0.47 2.54 -0.65
CA PHE A 73 -0.47 3.57 -1.03
C PHE A 73 -0.01 4.28 -2.30
N MET A 74 -0.94 4.94 -2.98
CA MET A 74 -0.69 5.62 -4.24
C MET A 74 -0.81 7.12 -4.04
N GLY A 75 0.16 7.87 -4.53
CA GLY A 75 0.14 9.32 -4.42
C GLY A 75 1.17 9.99 -5.28
N LYS A 76 1.15 11.31 -5.28
CA LYS A 76 2.10 12.15 -6.01
C LYS A 76 3.02 12.83 -5.04
N VAL A 77 4.33 12.75 -5.25
CA VAL A 77 5.26 13.50 -4.41
C VAL A 77 5.25 14.96 -4.86
N TYR A 78 4.87 15.85 -3.96
CA TYR A 78 4.85 17.29 -4.22
C TYR A 78 6.02 18.01 -3.57
N GLY A 79 6.80 17.32 -2.74
CA GLY A 79 8.03 17.87 -2.19
C GLY A 79 8.81 16.86 -1.37
N PHE A 80 10.07 17.20 -1.09
CA PHE A 80 10.96 16.43 -0.23
C PHE A 80 11.50 17.32 0.88
N ASN A 81 11.48 16.81 2.11
CA ASN A 81 12.03 17.46 3.28
C ASN A 81 13.46 16.97 3.51
N GLN A 82 14.44 17.73 3.04
CA GLN A 82 15.86 17.39 3.17
C GLN A 82 16.32 17.28 4.63
N MET A 83 15.84 18.15 5.53
CA MET A 83 16.23 18.10 6.96
C MET A 83 15.77 16.82 7.65
N ARG A 84 14.60 16.30 7.27
CA ARG A 84 13.99 15.13 7.92
C ARG A 84 14.04 13.87 7.07
N GLN A 85 14.71 13.92 5.91
CA GLN A 85 14.70 12.92 4.85
C GLN A 85 13.33 12.26 4.66
N SER A 86 12.31 13.08 4.44
CA SER A 86 10.91 12.65 4.32
C SER A 86 10.26 13.19 3.05
N LEU A 87 9.54 12.33 2.34
CA LEU A 87 8.73 12.65 1.19
C LEU A 87 7.39 13.21 1.64
N LYS A 88 6.96 14.28 0.98
CA LYS A 88 5.62 14.83 1.12
C LYS A 88 4.79 14.37 -0.06
N ILE A 89 3.85 13.49 0.21
CA ILE A 89 3.05 12.79 -0.77
C ILE A 89 1.61 13.27 -0.64
N LEU A 90 1.00 13.59 -1.76
CA LEU A 90 -0.44 13.82 -1.85
C LEU A 90 -1.07 12.51 -2.29
N ASP A 91 -1.80 11.87 -1.38
CA ASP A 91 -2.52 10.64 -1.67
C ASP A 91 -3.64 10.88 -2.70
N GLN A 92 -4.11 9.82 -3.36
CA GLN A 92 -5.24 9.88 -4.30
C GLN A 92 -6.52 10.49 -3.71
N PHE A 93 -6.72 10.38 -2.38
CA PHE A 93 -7.85 10.99 -1.68
C PHE A 93 -7.67 12.49 -1.38
N GLY A 94 -6.51 13.08 -1.72
CA GLY A 94 -6.18 14.48 -1.45
C GLY A 94 -5.56 14.72 -0.07
N ASP A 95 -5.33 13.66 0.70
CA ASP A 95 -4.66 13.73 2.00
C ASP A 95 -3.15 13.92 1.85
N ARG A 96 -2.58 14.75 2.73
CA ARG A 96 -1.12 14.98 2.77
C ARG A 96 -0.48 13.99 3.71
N VAL A 97 0.34 13.12 3.15
CA VAL A 97 1.09 12.09 3.88
C VAL A 97 2.56 12.48 3.88
N GLU A 98 3.20 12.44 5.06
CA GLU A 98 4.64 12.58 5.17
C GLU A 98 5.25 11.20 5.48
N LEU A 99 6.10 10.72 4.58
CA LEU A 99 6.75 9.41 4.70
C LEU A 99 8.27 9.57 4.76
N LYS A 100 8.91 8.98 5.77
CA LYS A 100 10.38 9.00 5.85
C LYS A 100 10.97 8.02 4.84
N MET A 101 12.07 8.42 4.20
CA MET A 101 12.86 7.53 3.33
C MET A 101 13.30 6.28 4.08
N SER A 102 13.67 6.42 5.35
CA SER A 102 14.06 5.28 6.16
C SER A 102 12.94 4.25 6.33
N ASP A 103 11.67 4.63 6.26
CA ASP A 103 10.54 3.70 6.41
C ASP A 103 9.96 3.25 5.05
N LEU A 104 10.40 3.88 3.96
CA LEU A 104 10.11 3.45 2.61
C LEU A 104 10.87 2.16 2.31
N ILE A 105 10.22 1.24 1.60
CA ILE A 105 10.77 -0.06 1.21
C ILE A 105 10.87 -0.20 -0.30
N ASP A 106 9.84 0.26 -1.01
CA ASP A 106 9.75 0.15 -2.46
C ASP A 106 8.95 1.34 -3.01
N VAL A 107 9.31 1.80 -4.20
CA VAL A 107 8.56 2.81 -4.94
C VAL A 107 8.51 2.45 -6.40
N ARG A 108 7.32 2.53 -6.99
CA ARG A 108 7.09 2.18 -8.39
C ARG A 108 6.19 3.22 -9.04
N ILE A 109 6.33 3.40 -10.34
CA ILE A 109 5.42 4.24 -11.11
C ILE A 109 4.07 3.52 -11.22
N GLY A 110 2.99 4.22 -10.86
CA GLY A 110 1.63 3.75 -11.08
C GLY A 110 1.23 3.97 -12.53
N ASP A 111 0.67 2.93 -13.16
CA ASP A 111 0.09 2.96 -14.51
C ASP A 111 -1.10 3.93 -14.60
#